data_AF-A0A7V8ZRK7-F1
#
_entry.id   AF-A0A7V8ZRK7-F1
#
_cell.length_a   1.000
_cell.length_b   1.000
_cell.length_c   1.000
_cell.angle_alpha   90.00
_cell.angle_beta   90.00
_cell.angle_gamma   90.00
#
_symmetry.space_group_name_H-M   'P 1'
#
loop_
_entity.id
_entity.type
_entity.pdbx_description
1 polymer ?
#
loop_
_entity_poly.entity_id
_entity_poly.type
_entity_poly.pdbx_seq_one_letter_code
_entity_poly.pdbx_strand_id
1 'polypeptide(L)'
;MVSLVAASFALLPSAPYAQGMEGRAAEGARKNSACAGCHGIEGWRTAYPKVYSVPKIGGQHASYIVAALKAYKSGARSHPT
;
A
#
# COMPACT_ATOMS: atom_id res chain seq x y z
N MET A 1 8.78 -14.93 45.72
CA MET A 1 9.53 -13.69 45.42
C MET A 1 9.56 -13.52 43.91
N VAL A 2 9.47 -12.26 43.46
CA VAL A 2 9.46 -11.74 42.08
C VAL A 2 8.07 -11.59 41.46
N SER A 3 7.82 -10.33 41.09
CA SER A 3 6.57 -9.60 40.98
C SER A 3 5.69 -9.93 39.79
N LEU A 4 4.37 -9.86 40.00
CA LEU A 4 3.44 -9.48 38.93
C LEU A 4 3.76 -8.06 38.47
N VAL A 5 4.25 -7.91 37.24
CA VAL A 5 4.21 -6.61 36.55
C VAL A 5 2.84 -6.52 35.90
N ALA A 6 1.92 -5.82 36.56
CA ALA A 6 0.70 -5.35 35.94
C ALA A 6 1.07 -4.31 34.87
N ALA A 7 1.08 -4.71 33.61
CA ALA A 7 1.24 -3.79 32.49
C ALA A 7 -0.07 -3.03 32.31
N SER A 8 -0.18 -1.87 32.94
CA SER A 8 -1.22 -0.88 32.67
C SER A 8 -1.17 -0.51 31.19
N PHE A 9 -2.11 -1.01 30.40
CA PHE A 9 -2.37 -0.55 29.04
C PHE A 9 -2.95 0.86 29.14
N ALA A 10 -2.08 1.87 29.17
CA ALA A 10 -2.49 3.26 29.06
C ALA A 10 -3.23 3.44 27.74
N LEU A 11 -4.47 3.94 27.79
CA LEU A 11 -5.23 4.36 26.61
C LEU A 11 -4.44 5.46 25.91
N LEU A 12 -3.74 5.12 24.83
CA LEU A 12 -3.24 6.13 23.91
C LEU A 12 -4.45 6.72 23.18
N PRO A 13 -4.64 8.06 23.19
CA PRO A 13 -5.62 8.69 22.33
C PRO A 13 -5.23 8.40 20.87
N SER A 14 -6.15 7.81 20.12
CA SER A 14 -6.05 7.66 18.68
C SER A 14 -6.05 9.06 18.06
N ALA A 15 -4.86 9.54 17.68
CA ALA A 15 -4.75 10.72 16.84
C ALA A 15 -5.60 10.50 15.58
N PRO A 16 -6.46 11.44 15.17
CA PRO A 16 -7.18 11.33 13.92
C PRO A 16 -6.15 11.28 12.79
N TYR A 17 -6.09 10.16 12.09
CA TYR A 17 -5.30 10.05 10.86
C TYR A 17 -5.78 11.16 9.92
N ALA A 18 -4.84 12.07 9.61
CA ALA A 18 -4.99 13.27 8.80
C ALA A 18 -6.25 13.32 7.92
N GLN A 19 -7.16 14.23 8.27
CA GLN A 19 -8.15 14.77 7.36
C GLN A 19 -7.41 15.62 6.30
N GLY A 20 -7.73 15.45 5.03
CA GLY A 20 -7.40 16.45 4.01
C GLY A 20 -6.30 16.09 3.03
N MET A 21 -6.54 15.06 2.21
CA MET A 21 -6.18 15.15 0.80
C MET A 21 -7.43 14.74 0.02
N GLU A 22 -8.25 15.72 -0.37
CA GLU A 22 -9.25 15.49 -1.41
C GLU A 22 -8.48 15.25 -2.72
N GLY A 23 -8.04 14.00 -2.90
CA GLY A 23 -7.43 13.58 -4.13
C GLY A 23 -8.42 13.81 -5.27
N ARG A 24 -7.93 14.24 -6.43
CA ARG A 24 -8.74 14.38 -7.64
C ARG A 24 -9.12 12.99 -8.14
N ALA A 25 -10.18 12.39 -7.58
CA ALA A 25 -10.53 10.99 -7.80
C ALA A 25 -10.68 10.64 -9.30
N ALA A 26 -11.32 11.51 -10.08
CA ALA A 26 -11.47 11.32 -11.52
C ALA A 26 -10.13 11.29 -12.27
N GLU A 27 -9.21 12.18 -11.90
CA GLU A 27 -7.86 12.23 -12.48
C GLU A 27 -7.00 11.05 -12.02
N GLY A 28 -7.12 10.66 -10.74
CA GLY A 28 -6.50 9.48 -10.19
C GLY A 28 -6.95 8.20 -10.89
N ALA A 29 -8.25 8.07 -11.18
CA ALA A 29 -8.80 6.94 -11.93
C ALA A 29 -8.21 6.85 -13.34
N ARG A 30 -8.10 7.98 -14.06
CA ARG A 30 -7.47 8.03 -15.39
C ARG A 30 -6.02 7.55 -15.35
N LYS A 31 -5.22 8.04 -14.40
CA LYS A 31 -3.83 7.63 -14.23
C LYS A 31 -3.67 6.17 -13.81
N ASN A 32 -4.57 5.68 -12.95
CA ASN A 32 -4.54 4.30 -12.44
C ASN A 32 -4.91 3.25 -13.49
N SER A 33 -5.51 3.64 -14.63
CA SER A 33 -5.91 2.71 -15.70
C SER A 33 -4.75 1.84 -16.19
N ALA A 34 -3.55 2.41 -16.32
CA ALA A 34 -2.34 1.69 -16.73
C ALA A 34 -1.88 0.66 -15.68
N CYS A 35 -2.22 0.86 -14.40
CA CYS A 35 -1.82 -0.02 -13.31
C CYS A 35 -2.82 -1.18 -13.12
N ALA A 36 -4.10 -0.90 -13.36
CA ALA A 36 -5.20 -1.83 -13.12
C ALA A 36 -5.09 -3.11 -13.95
N GLY A 37 -4.44 -3.05 -15.13
CA GLY A 37 -4.25 -4.20 -16.02
C GLY A 37 -3.60 -5.41 -15.33
N CYS A 38 -2.65 -5.19 -14.42
CA CYS A 38 -2.02 -6.27 -13.65
C CYS A 38 -2.48 -6.29 -12.18
N HIS A 39 -2.67 -5.11 -11.57
CA HIS A 39 -2.94 -4.98 -10.13
C HIS A 39 -4.42 -5.02 -9.76
N GLY A 40 -5.31 -5.01 -10.76
CA GLY A 40 -6.77 -5.04 -10.59
C GLY A 40 -7.41 -6.37 -10.98
N ILE A 41 -6.63 -7.37 -11.41
CA ILE A 41 -7.13 -8.70 -11.77
C ILE A 41 -7.61 -9.42 -10.51
N GLU A 42 -8.71 -10.15 -10.62
CA GLU A 42 -9.20 -11.05 -9.57
C GLU A 42 -8.11 -12.05 -9.14
N GLY A 43 -7.95 -12.22 -7.83
CA GLY A 43 -6.90 -13.08 -7.27
C GLY A 43 -5.47 -12.53 -7.38
N TRP A 44 -5.27 -11.37 -8.01
CA TRP A 44 -3.98 -10.69 -8.17
C TRP A 44 -2.89 -11.59 -8.75
N ARG A 45 -3.22 -12.31 -9.81
CA ARG A 45 -2.28 -13.19 -10.54
C ARG A 45 -2.40 -12.93 -12.03
N THR A 46 -1.28 -12.95 -12.73
CA THR A 46 -1.27 -12.87 -14.20
C THR A 46 -1.70 -14.21 -14.81
N ALA A 47 -2.29 -14.17 -16.01
CA ALA A 47 -2.79 -15.37 -16.69
C ALA A 47 -1.84 -15.92 -17.79
N TYR A 48 -1.06 -15.06 -18.46
CA TYR A 48 -0.19 -15.45 -19.58
C TYR A 48 0.92 -14.39 -19.80
N PRO A 49 2.13 -14.74 -20.30
CA PRO A 49 2.64 -16.09 -20.57
C PRO A 49 3.18 -16.81 -19.32
N LYS A 50 3.50 -16.08 -18.26
CA LYS A 50 3.97 -16.63 -16.98
C LYS A 50 3.01 -16.20 -15.88
N VAL A 51 2.53 -17.18 -15.11
CA VAL A 51 1.67 -16.92 -13.95
C VAL A 51 2.55 -16.52 -12.78
N TYR A 52 2.34 -15.32 -12.25
CA TYR A 52 2.97 -14.85 -11.03
C TYR A 52 2.01 -13.99 -10.22
N SER A 53 2.27 -13.88 -8.93
CA SER A 53 1.50 -13.03 -8.03
C SER A 53 1.85 -11.56 -8.23
N VAL A 54 0.83 -10.74 -8.29
CA VAL A 54 0.90 -9.28 -8.40
C VAL A 54 0.40 -8.71 -7.06
N PRO A 55 1.03 -7.68 -6.48
CA PRO A 55 0.54 -7.10 -5.24
C PRO A 55 -0.72 -6.27 -5.45
N LYS A 56 -1.67 -6.32 -4.52
CA LYS A 56 -2.84 -5.43 -4.50
C LYS A 56 -2.41 -3.99 -4.15
N ILE A 57 -2.78 -3.03 -5.00
CA ILE A 57 -2.54 -1.59 -4.76
C ILE A 57 -3.72 -0.93 -4.04
N GLY A 58 -4.95 -1.33 -4.37
CA GLY A 58 -6.15 -0.73 -3.80
C GLY A 58 -6.25 -0.89 -2.28
N GLY A 59 -6.52 0.20 -1.57
CA GLY A 59 -6.62 0.24 -0.10
C GLY A 59 -5.29 0.54 0.61
N GLN A 60 -4.19 0.73 -0.11
CA GLN A 60 -2.90 1.09 0.48
C GLN A 60 -2.82 2.60 0.80
N HIS A 61 -2.02 2.96 1.80
CA HIS A 61 -1.76 4.35 2.15
C HIS A 61 -1.08 5.10 0.99
N ALA A 62 -1.56 6.32 0.71
CA ALA A 62 -1.03 7.15 -0.37
C ALA A 62 0.48 7.41 -0.20
N SER A 63 0.94 7.68 1.02
CA SER A 63 2.36 7.91 1.34
C SER A 63 3.23 6.69 1.00
N TYR A 64 2.75 5.48 1.28
CA TYR A 64 3.45 4.25 0.93
C TYR A 64 3.58 4.08 -0.58
N ILE A 65 2.49 4.28 -1.33
CA ILE A 65 2.52 4.17 -2.79
C ILE A 65 3.51 5.17 -3.40
N VAL A 66 3.49 6.42 -2.93
CA VAL A 66 4.46 7.44 -3.37
C VAL A 66 5.89 7.04 -3.05
N ALA A 67 6.16 6.56 -1.83
CA ALA A 67 7.49 6.13 -1.42
C ALA A 67 8.00 4.93 -2.25
N ALA A 68 7.14 3.93 -2.47
CA ALA A 68 7.49 2.75 -3.26
C ALA A 68 7.79 3.11 -4.71
N LEU A 69 6.96 3.91 -5.37
CA LEU A 69 7.18 4.36 -6.75
C LEU A 69 8.48 5.14 -6.90
N LYS A 70 8.79 6.02 -5.94
CA LYS A 70 10.08 6.75 -5.93
C LYS A 70 11.26 5.80 -5.79
N ALA A 71 11.17 4.80 -4.90
CA ALA A 71 12.24 3.83 -4.69
C ALA A 71 12.47 2.93 -5.91
N TYR A 72 11.41 2.52 -6.62
CA TYR A 72 11.55 1.81 -7.89
C TYR A 72 12.17 2.69 -8.97
N LYS A 73 11.73 3.95 -9.09
CA LYS A 73 12.26 4.90 -10.07
C LYS A 73 13.75 5.21 -9.84
N SER A 74 14.20 5.28 -8.59
CA SER A 74 15.59 5.54 -8.25
C SER A 74 16.47 4.28 -8.27
N GLY A 75 15.90 3.10 -8.41
CA GLY A 75 16.60 1.82 -8.27
C GLY A 75 16.91 1.42 -6.82
N ALA A 76 16.55 2.23 -5.82
CA ALA A 76 16.72 1.89 -4.40
C ALA A 76 15.90 0.66 -3.98
N ARG A 77 14.83 0.38 -4.72
CA ARG A 77 14.06 -0.86 -4.60
C ARG A 77 14.11 -1.61 -5.92
N SER A 78 14.63 -2.84 -5.88
CA SER A 78 14.58 -3.75 -7.02
C SER A 78 13.36 -4.68 -6.92
N HIS A 79 12.81 -5.05 -8.07
CA HIS A 79 11.91 -6.18 -8.19
C HIS A 79 12.65 -7.29 -8.93
N PRO A 80 12.94 -8.43 -8.29
CA PRO A 80 13.52 -9.57 -8.99
C PRO A 80 12.49 -10.09 -10.00
N THR A 81 12.80 -9.99 -11.29
CA THR A 81 12.02 -10.54 -12.41
C THR A 81 12.27 -12.03 -12.60
#